data_AF-A0A1W9RC77-F1
#
_entry.id   AF-A0A1W9RC77-F1
#
_cell.length_a   1.000
_cell.length_b   1.000
_cell.length_c   1.000
_cell.angle_alpha   90.00
_cell.angle_beta   90.00
_cell.angle_gamma   90.00
#
_symmetry.space_group_name_H-M   'P 1'
#
loop_
_entity.id
_entity.type
_entity.pdbx_description
1 polymer ?
#
loop_
_entity_poly.entity_id
_entity_poly.type
_entity_poly.pdbx_seq_one_letter_code
_entity_poly.pdbx_strand_id
1 'polypeptide(L)'
;MEPFHFHTRLTQIELLGKTAKNIKELYEGIKAVPSSSIYYHTHHYLEQHRYFSPEHPNDFSYWITTSLGLKKLGEEIASVDIFRFSDIEELRKEFLRILEICLKNTSVVRDCLPREEFRFLSSRIFILPTPYKAANLREFLNCLEKVTIHSLYFHIFEARLRLKKHDNDFSCWLRDLGYKELADRISKLDPYTYTLEGLRKRIINLVKNYL
;
A
#
# COMPACT_ATOMS: atom_id res chain seq x y z
N MET A 1 15.93 -9.48 -25.37
CA MET A 1 15.04 -9.11 -24.26
C MET A 1 15.90 -8.70 -23.08
N GLU A 2 15.51 -7.65 -22.37
CA GLU A 2 16.23 -7.19 -21.18
C GLU A 2 16.02 -8.18 -20.01
N PRO A 3 17.07 -8.50 -19.25
CA PRO A 3 16.92 -9.30 -18.03
C PRO A 3 16.06 -8.56 -17.00
N PHE A 4 15.39 -9.29 -16.12
CA PHE A 4 14.71 -8.71 -14.97
C PHE A 4 15.73 -8.31 -13.92
N HIS A 5 15.66 -7.07 -13.45
CA HIS A 5 16.51 -6.56 -12.38
C HIS A 5 15.73 -6.44 -11.08
N PHE A 6 16.12 -7.24 -10.08
CA PHE A 6 15.54 -7.12 -8.76
C PHE A 6 16.13 -5.90 -8.05
N HIS A 7 15.23 -5.06 -7.54
CA HIS A 7 15.51 -3.92 -6.70
C HIS A 7 14.86 -4.15 -5.34
N THR A 8 15.39 -3.52 -4.31
CA THR A 8 14.77 -3.45 -3.00
C THR A 8 14.50 -1.99 -2.67
N ARG A 9 13.72 -1.76 -1.63
CA ARG A 9 13.48 -0.41 -1.11
C ARG A 9 13.87 -0.28 0.35
N LEU A 10 14.20 0.95 0.74
CA LEU A 10 14.23 1.41 2.12
C LEU A 10 13.22 2.55 2.27
N THR A 11 12.53 2.58 3.40
CA THR A 11 11.58 3.64 3.72
C THR A 11 12.08 4.44 4.91
N GLN A 12 12.28 5.74 4.71
CA GLN A 12 12.54 6.69 5.77
C GLN A 12 11.23 7.38 6.14
N ILE A 13 10.91 7.38 7.44
CA ILE A 13 9.73 8.05 7.97
C ILE A 13 10.07 9.52 8.22
N GLU A 14 9.21 10.41 7.72
CA GLU A 14 9.33 11.85 7.87
C GLU A 14 8.18 12.38 8.73
N LEU A 15 8.53 13.14 9.77
CA LEU A 15 7.56 13.90 10.56
C LEU A 15 7.16 15.16 9.79
N LEU A 16 5.87 15.34 9.50
CA LEU A 16 5.42 16.55 8.78
C LEU A 16 5.14 17.74 9.71
N GLY A 17 5.16 17.54 11.02
CA GLY A 17 4.82 18.57 12.01
C GLY A 17 3.36 19.04 11.96
N LYS A 18 2.51 18.35 11.18
CA LYS A 18 1.07 18.60 11.10
C LYS A 18 0.32 17.61 11.97
N THR A 19 -0.71 18.08 12.67
CA THR A 19 -1.60 17.26 13.46
C THR A 19 -3.06 17.60 13.17
N ALA A 20 -3.97 16.71 13.56
CA ALA A 20 -5.40 16.98 13.58
C ALA A 20 -5.99 16.50 14.90
N LYS A 21 -6.76 17.36 15.56
CA LYS A 21 -7.49 16.98 16.79
C LYS A 21 -8.95 16.62 16.55
N ASN A 22 -9.48 16.85 15.35
CA ASN A 22 -10.87 16.56 15.01
C ASN A 22 -11.03 16.26 13.51
N ILE A 23 -12.25 15.88 13.09
CA ILE A 23 -12.54 15.51 11.68
C ILE A 23 -12.32 16.67 10.71
N LYS A 24 -12.58 17.91 11.11
CA LYS A 24 -12.37 19.08 10.25
C LYS A 24 -10.89 19.28 9.96
N GLU A 25 -10.05 19.22 10.99
CA GLU A 25 -8.59 19.31 10.84
C GLU A 25 -8.02 18.09 10.11
N LEU A 26 -8.60 16.90 10.30
CA LEU A 26 -8.19 15.72 9.55
C LEU A 26 -8.46 15.89 8.05
N TYR A 27 -9.64 16.39 7.69
CA TYR A 27 -10.00 16.70 6.30
C TYR A 27 -9.03 17.71 5.67
N GLU A 28 -8.78 18.85 6.33
CA GLU A 28 -7.84 19.86 5.84
C GLU A 28 -6.40 19.32 5.78
N GLY A 29 -6.02 18.49 6.75
CA GLY A 29 -4.73 17.82 6.80
C GLY A 29 -4.53 16.87 5.61
N ILE A 30 -5.46 15.94 5.38
CA ILE A 30 -5.45 15.00 4.24
C ILE A 30 -5.39 15.74 2.90
N LYS A 31 -6.09 16.87 2.79
CA LYS A 31 -6.08 17.73 1.60
C LYS A 31 -4.72 18.40 1.36
N ALA A 32 -3.99 18.74 2.41
CA ALA A 32 -2.78 19.57 2.34
C ALA A 32 -1.45 18.80 2.50
N VAL A 33 -1.46 17.53 2.91
CA VAL A 33 -0.23 16.71 3.02
C VAL A 33 0.21 16.15 1.67
N PRO A 34 1.52 15.87 1.47
CA PRO A 34 1.99 15.20 0.25
C PRO A 34 1.38 13.80 0.08
N SER A 35 1.39 13.27 -1.14
CA SER A 35 0.86 11.92 -1.45
C SER A 35 1.59 10.82 -0.68
N SER A 36 2.88 11.01 -0.39
CA SER A 36 3.68 10.13 0.47
C SER A 36 3.10 9.97 1.89
N SER A 37 2.33 10.94 2.38
CA SER A 37 1.63 10.83 3.66
C SER A 37 0.40 9.94 3.57
N ILE A 38 -0.38 10.09 2.50
CA ILE A 38 -1.53 9.20 2.25
C ILE A 38 -1.04 7.77 2.07
N TYR A 39 0.04 7.57 1.32
CA TYR A 39 0.71 6.27 1.19
C TYR A 39 1.15 5.72 2.56
N TYR A 40 1.78 6.55 3.41
CA TYR A 40 2.22 6.15 4.75
C TYR A 40 1.05 5.60 5.57
N HIS A 41 -0.02 6.38 5.70
CA HIS A 41 -1.15 6.06 6.57
C HIS A 41 -2.09 4.97 6.02
N THR A 42 -1.82 4.44 4.82
CA THR A 42 -2.61 3.37 4.19
C THR A 42 -1.75 2.17 3.79
N HIS A 43 -1.03 2.27 2.69
CA HIS A 43 -0.22 1.18 2.10
C HIS A 43 0.92 0.75 3.02
N HIS A 44 1.65 1.72 3.60
CA HIS A 44 2.74 1.41 4.53
C HIS A 44 2.20 0.97 5.89
N TYR A 45 1.10 1.54 6.36
CA TYR A 45 0.41 1.08 7.57
C TYR A 45 0.07 -0.42 7.47
N LEU A 46 -0.54 -0.86 6.36
CA LEU A 46 -0.81 -2.29 6.15
C LEU A 46 0.47 -3.12 6.06
N GLU A 47 1.52 -2.62 5.43
CA GLU A 47 2.82 -3.32 5.44
C GLU A 47 3.32 -3.59 6.87
N GLN A 48 3.31 -2.58 7.74
CA GLN A 48 3.79 -2.69 9.11
C GLN A 48 2.93 -3.64 9.95
N HIS A 49 1.61 -3.63 9.72
CA HIS A 49 0.64 -4.34 10.57
C HIS A 49 0.22 -5.70 10.01
N ARG A 50 0.76 -6.16 8.88
CA ARG A 50 0.45 -7.45 8.21
C ARG A 50 0.55 -8.71 9.08
N TYR A 51 1.25 -8.65 10.21
CA TYR A 51 1.38 -9.78 11.14
C TYR A 51 0.19 -9.95 12.08
N PHE A 52 -0.73 -8.98 12.10
CA PHE A 52 -2.02 -9.03 12.76
C PHE A 52 -3.08 -8.71 11.70
N SER A 53 -4.29 -9.26 11.78
CA SER A 53 -5.41 -8.70 11.01
C SER A 53 -5.77 -7.40 11.72
N PRO A 54 -5.36 -6.20 11.25
CA PRO A 54 -5.69 -5.01 12.00
C PRO A 54 -7.20 -4.85 11.91
N GLU A 55 -7.88 -4.56 13.04
CA GLU A 55 -9.31 -4.20 13.03
C GLU A 55 -9.58 -3.04 12.05
N HIS A 56 -8.54 -2.25 11.79
CA HIS A 56 -8.56 -1.10 10.90
C HIS A 56 -7.50 -1.25 9.79
N PRO A 57 -7.87 -1.19 8.50
CA PRO A 57 -6.93 -1.37 7.39
C PRO A 57 -6.10 -0.12 7.10
N ASN A 58 -6.32 0.99 7.80
CA ASN A 58 -5.55 2.21 7.65
C ASN A 58 -5.59 3.05 8.94
N ASP A 59 -4.58 3.90 9.10
CA ASP A 59 -4.37 4.72 10.29
C ASP A 59 -5.52 5.74 10.51
N PHE A 60 -6.10 6.25 9.41
CA PHE A 60 -7.23 7.18 9.49
C PHE A 60 -8.46 6.51 10.12
N SER A 61 -8.84 5.33 9.65
CA SER A 61 -9.99 4.59 10.19
C SER A 61 -9.79 4.20 11.65
N TYR A 62 -8.55 3.83 12.02
CA TYR A 62 -8.19 3.53 13.40
C TYR A 62 -8.42 4.76 14.28
N TRP A 63 -7.77 5.88 13.97
CA TRP A 63 -7.85 7.09 14.78
C TRP A 63 -9.26 7.67 14.89
N ILE A 64 -10.02 7.68 13.79
CA ILE A 64 -11.43 8.13 13.80
C ILE A 64 -12.27 7.29 14.77
N THR A 65 -12.01 5.98 14.82
CA THR A 65 -12.76 5.06 15.67
C THR A 65 -12.36 5.16 17.13
N THR A 66 -11.05 5.18 17.40
CA THR A 66 -10.50 5.06 18.76
C THR A 66 -10.41 6.40 19.47
N SER A 67 -9.85 7.42 18.83
CA SER A 67 -9.60 8.73 19.44
C SER A 67 -10.78 9.69 19.35
N LEU A 68 -11.65 9.54 18.34
CA LEU A 68 -12.87 10.35 18.20
C LEU A 68 -14.16 9.61 18.56
N GLY A 69 -14.11 8.28 18.71
CA GLY A 69 -15.29 7.46 19.00
C GLY A 69 -16.31 7.37 17.86
N LEU A 70 -15.95 7.80 16.64
CA LEU A 70 -16.86 7.89 15.49
C LEU A 70 -16.88 6.57 14.70
N LYS A 71 -17.37 5.50 15.34
CA LYS A 71 -17.34 4.13 14.80
C LYS A 71 -17.85 4.02 13.35
N LYS A 72 -19.03 4.60 13.06
CA LYS A 72 -19.63 4.55 11.72
C LYS A 72 -18.72 5.18 10.65
N LEU A 73 -18.14 6.35 10.94
CA LEU A 73 -17.22 7.01 10.01
C LEU A 73 -15.92 6.21 9.84
N GLY A 74 -15.42 5.65 10.95
CA GLY A 74 -14.26 4.78 10.94
C GLY A 74 -14.46 3.55 10.06
N GLU A 75 -15.62 2.90 10.14
CA GLU A 75 -16.03 1.79 9.28
C GLU A 75 -16.15 2.20 7.81
N GLU A 76 -16.74 3.36 7.51
CA GLU A 76 -16.83 3.88 6.14
C GLU A 76 -15.44 4.08 5.53
N ILE A 77 -14.50 4.70 6.27
CA ILE A 77 -13.10 4.87 5.82
C ILE A 77 -12.36 3.53 5.73
N ALA A 78 -12.63 2.59 6.64
CA ALA A 78 -12.05 1.24 6.59
C ALA A 78 -12.54 0.43 5.38
N SER A 79 -13.79 0.65 4.94
CA SER A 79 -14.39 -0.08 3.82
C SER A 79 -13.82 0.27 2.44
N VAL A 80 -13.01 1.33 2.34
CA VAL A 80 -12.36 1.74 1.10
C VAL A 80 -11.31 0.70 0.70
N ASP A 81 -11.59 -0.01 -0.41
CA ASP A 81 -10.65 -0.95 -1.00
C ASP A 81 -9.48 -0.21 -1.66
N ILE A 82 -8.43 0.03 -0.88
CA ILE A 82 -7.25 0.78 -1.32
C ILE A 82 -6.49 0.06 -2.46
N PHE A 83 -6.66 -1.27 -2.62
CA PHE A 83 -6.01 -2.03 -3.68
C PHE A 83 -6.57 -1.69 -5.07
N ARG A 84 -7.80 -1.18 -5.16
CA ARG A 84 -8.41 -0.74 -6.42
C ARG A 84 -7.80 0.54 -6.98
N PHE A 85 -7.12 1.32 -6.15
CA PHE A 85 -6.53 2.59 -6.56
C PHE A 85 -5.11 2.37 -7.06
N SER A 86 -4.85 2.71 -8.32
CA SER A 86 -3.50 2.76 -8.91
C SER A 86 -2.84 4.13 -8.76
N ASP A 87 -3.58 5.12 -8.26
CA ASP A 87 -3.08 6.46 -7.94
C ASP A 87 -3.51 6.85 -6.52
N ILE A 88 -2.52 7.25 -5.71
CA ILE A 88 -2.72 7.70 -4.33
C ILE A 88 -3.60 8.96 -4.28
N GLU A 89 -3.58 9.79 -5.32
CA GLU A 89 -4.43 10.98 -5.39
C GLU A 89 -5.91 10.64 -5.52
N GLU A 90 -6.25 9.57 -6.25
CA GLU A 90 -7.64 9.10 -6.33
C GLU A 90 -8.10 8.51 -5.00
N LEU A 91 -7.22 7.80 -4.29
CA LEU A 91 -7.50 7.33 -2.92
C LEU A 91 -7.72 8.51 -1.96
N ARG A 92 -6.88 9.55 -2.04
CA ARG A 92 -7.07 10.78 -1.24
C ARG A 92 -8.44 11.40 -1.51
N LYS A 93 -8.84 11.54 -2.77
CA LYS A 93 -10.15 12.09 -3.14
C LYS A 93 -11.30 11.29 -2.55
N GLU A 94 -11.21 9.97 -2.56
CA GLU A 94 -12.27 9.13 -1.99
C GLU A 94 -12.40 9.31 -0.47
N PHE A 95 -11.29 9.38 0.27
CA PHE A 95 -11.35 9.70 1.70
C PHE A 95 -11.90 11.10 1.96
N LEU A 96 -11.47 12.10 1.20
CA LEU A 96 -12.00 13.46 1.32
C LEU A 96 -13.50 13.50 1.06
N ARG A 97 -14.00 12.74 0.08
CA ARG A 97 -15.43 12.64 -0.22
C ARG A 97 -16.22 12.09 0.97
N ILE A 98 -15.75 11.01 1.59
CA ILE A 98 -16.40 10.41 2.77
C ILE A 98 -16.41 11.40 3.95
N LEU A 99 -15.26 12.03 4.23
CA LEU A 99 -15.13 13.03 5.29
C LEU A 99 -16.00 14.28 5.05
N GLU A 100 -16.10 14.74 3.81
CA GLU A 100 -16.94 15.89 3.44
C GLU A 100 -18.43 15.60 3.69
N ILE A 101 -18.91 14.40 3.34
CA ILE A 101 -20.28 13.97 3.62
C ILE A 101 -20.53 13.96 5.13
N CYS A 102 -19.59 13.45 5.91
CA CYS A 102 -19.69 13.46 7.37
C CYS A 102 -19.77 14.89 7.92
N LEU A 103 -18.91 15.80 7.46
CA LEU A 103 -18.88 17.20 7.90
C LEU A 103 -20.18 17.94 7.58
N LYS A 104 -20.80 17.69 6.42
CA LYS A 104 -22.10 18.28 6.05
C LYS A 104 -23.24 17.85 6.98
N ASN A 105 -23.16 16.63 7.53
CA ASN A 105 -24.18 16.05 8.41
C ASN A 105 -23.87 16.25 9.90
N THR A 106 -22.74 16.89 10.24
CA THR A 106 -22.29 17.06 11.63
C THR A 106 -22.52 18.50 12.08
N SER A 107 -23.34 18.68 13.10
CA SER A 107 -23.62 20.01 13.69
C SER A 107 -22.56 20.47 14.69
N VAL A 108 -21.89 19.53 15.37
CA VAL A 108 -20.87 19.80 16.39
C VAL A 108 -19.65 18.93 16.15
N VAL A 109 -18.50 19.57 15.91
CA VAL A 109 -17.20 18.89 15.79
C VAL A 109 -16.58 18.76 17.17
N ARG A 110 -16.27 17.53 17.58
CA ARG A 110 -15.59 17.24 18.85
C ARG A 110 -14.10 17.04 18.61
N ASP A 111 -13.31 17.56 19.53
CA ASP A 111 -11.87 17.31 19.59
C ASP A 111 -11.60 15.98 20.31
N CYS A 112 -10.53 15.30 19.93
CA CYS A 112 -9.96 14.17 20.67
C CYS A 112 -9.40 14.64 22.03
N LEU A 113 -9.02 13.68 22.88
CA LEU A 113 -8.31 14.01 24.10
C LEU A 113 -6.92 14.59 23.78
N PRO A 114 -6.37 15.47 24.65
CA PRO A 114 -5.02 15.96 24.49
C PRO A 114 -4.02 14.80 24.37
N ARG A 115 -3.07 14.90 23.45
CA ARG A 115 -2.05 13.87 23.12
C ARG A 115 -2.56 12.68 22.30
N GLU A 116 -3.84 12.65 21.96
CA GLU A 116 -4.40 11.68 21.01
C GLU A 116 -4.58 12.29 19.62
N GLU A 117 -3.93 13.41 19.31
CA GLU A 117 -4.06 14.04 17.99
C GLU A 117 -3.50 13.12 16.90
N PHE A 118 -4.17 13.08 15.75
CA PHE A 118 -3.65 12.41 14.58
C PHE A 118 -2.36 13.10 14.14
N ARG A 119 -1.28 12.35 13.94
CA ARG A 119 0.01 12.91 13.50
C ARG A 119 0.27 12.52 12.07
N PHE A 120 0.37 13.51 11.19
CA PHE A 120 0.68 13.24 9.80
C PHE A 120 2.17 12.94 9.63
N LEU A 121 2.44 11.76 9.07
CA LEU A 121 3.76 11.23 8.73
C LEU A 121 3.84 11.03 7.23
N SER A 122 5.06 10.97 6.69
CA SER A 122 5.33 10.73 5.27
C SER A 122 6.34 9.60 5.10
N SER A 123 6.23 8.85 4.00
CA SER A 123 7.21 7.86 3.58
C SER A 123 8.11 8.42 2.48
N ARG A 124 9.40 8.56 2.75
CA ARG A 124 10.41 8.77 1.70
C ARG A 124 11.04 7.43 1.32
N ILE A 125 10.86 7.03 0.07
CA ILE A 125 11.27 5.71 -0.44
C ILE A 125 12.57 5.84 -1.23
N PHE A 126 13.56 5.01 -0.89
CA PHE A 126 14.82 4.89 -1.60
C PHE A 126 14.88 3.53 -2.29
N ILE A 127 15.09 3.53 -3.60
CA ILE A 127 15.20 2.32 -4.40
C ILE A 127 16.68 1.96 -4.51
N LEU A 128 17.01 0.73 -4.12
CA LEU A 128 18.37 0.22 -4.12
C LEU A 128 18.49 -0.96 -5.10
N PRO A 129 19.52 -1.00 -5.94
CA PRO A 129 19.78 -2.16 -6.77
C PRO A 129 20.16 -3.37 -5.91
N THR A 130 19.82 -4.57 -6.38
CA THR A 130 20.32 -5.82 -5.82
C THR A 130 21.22 -6.52 -6.85
N PRO A 131 22.09 -7.46 -6.45
CA PRO A 131 22.89 -8.23 -7.41
C PRO A 131 22.06 -9.26 -8.20
N TYR A 132 20.77 -9.44 -7.86
CA TYR A 132 19.94 -10.47 -8.45
C TYR A 132 19.35 -10.00 -9.80
N LYS A 133 19.60 -10.80 -10.83
CA LYS A 133 19.08 -10.60 -12.18
C LYS A 133 18.60 -11.94 -12.74
N ALA A 134 17.58 -11.90 -13.59
CA ALA A 134 17.06 -13.08 -14.25
C ALA A 134 16.86 -12.85 -15.75
N ALA A 135 17.50 -13.65 -16.59
CA ALA A 135 17.32 -13.61 -18.04
C ALA A 135 16.19 -14.55 -18.53
N ASN A 136 15.76 -15.48 -17.69
CA ASN A 136 14.76 -16.50 -18.03
C ASN A 136 13.96 -16.94 -16.79
N LEU A 137 12.94 -17.77 -17.00
CA LEU A 137 12.02 -18.22 -15.96
C LEU A 137 12.71 -19.03 -14.84
N ARG A 138 13.73 -19.82 -15.17
CA ARG A 138 14.49 -20.62 -14.18
C ARG A 138 15.34 -19.72 -13.27
N GLU A 139 16.01 -18.73 -13.84
CA GLU A 139 16.77 -17.74 -13.06
C GLU A 139 15.84 -16.86 -12.21
N PHE A 140 14.67 -16.51 -12.74
CA PHE A 140 13.65 -15.75 -12.01
C PHE A 140 13.20 -16.50 -10.76
N LEU A 141 12.90 -17.80 -10.91
CA LEU A 141 12.57 -18.69 -9.79
C LEU A 141 13.69 -18.71 -8.74
N ASN A 142 14.95 -18.90 -9.17
CA ASN A 142 16.11 -18.93 -8.27
C ASN A 142 16.31 -17.60 -7.54
N CYS A 143 15.99 -16.47 -8.18
CA CYS A 143 16.07 -15.15 -7.56
C CYS A 143 14.95 -14.94 -6.52
N LEU A 144 13.72 -15.38 -6.82
CA LEU A 144 12.59 -15.29 -5.88
C LEU A 144 12.87 -15.99 -4.54
N GLU A 145 13.67 -17.05 -4.53
CA GLU A 145 14.08 -17.75 -3.32
C GLU A 145 15.13 -16.97 -2.49
N LYS A 146 15.83 -16.01 -3.09
CA LYS A 146 16.97 -15.29 -2.48
C LYS A 146 16.69 -13.83 -2.13
N VAL A 147 15.81 -13.16 -2.87
CA VAL A 147 15.53 -11.74 -2.66
C VAL A 147 14.82 -11.51 -1.32
N THR A 148 14.93 -10.30 -0.78
CA THR A 148 14.25 -9.93 0.47
C THR A 148 12.74 -9.76 0.22
N ILE A 149 11.94 -9.83 1.29
CA ILE A 149 10.52 -9.49 1.24
C ILE A 149 10.28 -8.03 0.80
N HIS A 150 11.23 -7.13 1.05
CA HIS A 150 11.15 -5.74 0.61
C HIS A 150 11.29 -5.61 -0.92
N SER A 151 12.12 -6.44 -1.54
CA SER A 151 12.19 -6.55 -3.00
C SER A 151 10.89 -7.09 -3.59
N LEU A 152 10.31 -8.12 -2.96
CA LEU A 152 9.02 -8.66 -3.37
C LEU A 152 7.91 -7.60 -3.27
N TYR A 153 7.85 -6.88 -2.16
CA TYR A 153 6.90 -5.78 -1.97
C TYR A 153 7.12 -4.70 -3.03
N PHE A 154 8.35 -4.26 -3.27
CA PHE A 154 8.66 -3.25 -4.28
C PHE A 154 8.12 -3.64 -5.67
N HIS A 155 8.37 -4.87 -6.10
CA HIS A 155 8.04 -5.31 -7.46
C HIS A 155 6.58 -5.74 -7.66
N ILE A 156 5.94 -6.30 -6.64
CA ILE A 156 4.52 -6.70 -6.74
C ILE A 156 3.59 -5.53 -6.40
N PHE A 157 3.90 -4.85 -5.31
CA PHE A 157 2.94 -3.98 -4.66
C PHE A 157 3.12 -2.53 -5.08
N GLU A 158 4.30 -1.97 -4.83
CA GLU A 158 4.56 -0.57 -5.17
C GLU A 158 4.58 -0.34 -6.67
N ALA A 159 4.95 -1.35 -7.44
CA ALA A 159 4.91 -1.30 -8.90
C ALA A 159 3.55 -0.78 -9.40
N ARG A 160 2.42 -1.17 -8.79
CA ARG A 160 1.09 -0.71 -9.23
C ARG A 160 0.93 0.81 -9.10
N LEU A 161 1.37 1.36 -7.96
CA LEU A 161 1.33 2.81 -7.70
C LEU A 161 2.39 3.56 -8.51
N ARG A 162 3.60 3.02 -8.60
CA ARG A 162 4.73 3.62 -9.33
C ARG A 162 4.48 3.66 -10.83
N LEU A 163 3.92 2.59 -11.38
CA LEU A 163 3.57 2.48 -12.80
C LEU A 163 2.23 3.13 -13.14
N LYS A 164 1.42 3.48 -12.12
CA LYS A 164 0.03 3.91 -12.27
C LYS A 164 -0.80 2.95 -13.14
N LYS A 165 -0.60 1.65 -12.94
CA LYS A 165 -1.25 0.57 -13.70
C LYS A 165 -1.70 -0.53 -12.73
N HIS A 166 -2.72 -1.29 -13.11
CA HIS A 166 -3.20 -2.43 -12.33
C HIS A 166 -2.28 -3.66 -12.42
N ASP A 167 -1.04 -3.49 -12.87
CA ASP A 167 -0.09 -4.58 -13.09
C ASP A 167 1.21 -4.35 -12.30
N ASN A 168 1.98 -5.42 -12.14
CA ASN A 168 3.21 -5.43 -11.36
C ASN A 168 4.42 -5.73 -12.23
N ASP A 169 5.63 -5.46 -11.72
CA ASP A 169 6.86 -5.59 -12.51
C ASP A 169 7.07 -7.03 -13.00
N PHE A 170 6.75 -8.03 -12.17
CA PHE A 170 6.93 -9.45 -12.54
C PHE A 170 5.98 -9.84 -13.67
N SER A 171 4.71 -9.52 -13.54
CA SER A 171 3.70 -9.80 -14.57
C SER A 171 4.00 -9.08 -15.88
N CYS A 172 4.44 -7.82 -15.84
CA CYS A 172 4.91 -7.11 -17.03
C CYS A 172 6.04 -7.86 -17.73
N TRP A 173 7.11 -8.20 -17.01
CA TRP A 173 8.27 -8.87 -17.58
C TRP A 173 7.96 -10.29 -18.09
N LEU A 174 7.16 -11.06 -17.36
CA LEU A 174 6.74 -12.40 -17.77
C LEU A 174 5.87 -12.35 -19.03
N ARG A 175 5.03 -11.32 -19.18
CA ARG A 175 4.23 -11.11 -20.39
C ARG A 175 5.11 -10.81 -21.58
N ASP A 176 6.13 -9.98 -21.41
CA ASP A 176 7.11 -9.67 -22.44
C ASP A 176 7.86 -10.95 -22.88
N LEU A 177 8.17 -11.85 -21.95
CA LEU A 177 8.78 -13.17 -22.24
C LEU A 177 7.84 -14.15 -22.95
N GLY A 178 6.55 -13.80 -23.12
CA GLY A 178 5.55 -14.65 -23.76
C GLY A 178 4.72 -15.50 -22.79
N TYR A 179 4.99 -15.46 -21.48
CA TYR A 179 4.24 -16.21 -20.45
C TYR A 179 2.97 -15.48 -20.02
N LYS A 180 2.07 -15.19 -20.97
CA LYS A 180 0.86 -14.37 -20.76
C LYS A 180 -0.06 -14.92 -19.67
N GLU A 181 -0.34 -16.22 -19.69
CA GLU A 181 -1.22 -16.85 -18.70
C GLU A 181 -0.65 -16.78 -17.28
N LEU A 182 0.66 -17.04 -17.13
CA LEU A 182 1.36 -16.92 -15.84
C LEU A 182 1.34 -15.47 -15.33
N ALA A 183 1.62 -14.51 -16.21
CA ALA A 183 1.56 -13.09 -15.89
C ALA A 183 0.19 -12.66 -15.37
N ASP A 184 -0.89 -13.11 -16.02
CA ASP A 184 -2.27 -12.78 -15.62
C ASP A 184 -2.66 -13.44 -14.29
N ARG A 185 -2.17 -14.67 -14.03
CA ARG A 185 -2.37 -15.34 -12.74
C ARG A 185 -1.67 -14.60 -11.60
N ILE A 186 -0.46 -14.11 -11.83
CA ILE A 186 0.29 -13.33 -10.82
C ILE A 186 -0.35 -11.94 -10.63
N SER A 187 -0.80 -11.27 -11.69
CA SER A 187 -1.43 -9.94 -11.62
C SER A 187 -2.71 -9.92 -10.79
N LYS A 188 -3.44 -11.04 -10.73
CA LYS A 188 -4.67 -11.20 -9.94
C LYS A 188 -4.44 -11.48 -8.46
N LEU A 189 -3.19 -11.70 -8.02
CA LEU A 189 -2.91 -11.93 -6.60
C LEU A 189 -3.08 -10.61 -5.85
N ASP A 190 -4.05 -10.56 -4.93
CA ASP A 190 -4.17 -9.44 -4.00
C ASP A 190 -3.06 -9.55 -2.94
N PRO A 191 -2.06 -8.65 -2.96
CA PRO A 191 -0.90 -8.72 -2.09
C PRO A 191 -1.19 -8.38 -0.62
N TYR A 192 -2.40 -7.95 -0.27
CA TYR A 192 -2.83 -7.72 1.11
C TYR A 192 -3.50 -8.93 1.75
N THR A 193 -3.95 -9.89 0.94
CA THR A 193 -4.59 -11.12 1.43
C THR A 193 -3.58 -12.21 1.84
N TYR A 194 -2.29 -11.93 1.68
CA TYR A 194 -1.20 -12.83 2.00
C TYR A 194 -0.15 -12.16 2.90
N THR A 195 0.52 -12.95 3.73
CA THR A 195 1.85 -12.57 4.21
C THR A 195 2.81 -12.48 3.02
N LEU A 196 3.85 -11.63 3.09
CA LEU A 196 4.81 -11.49 1.97
C LEU A 196 5.50 -12.83 1.65
N GLU A 197 5.81 -13.64 2.67
CA GLU A 197 6.34 -14.99 2.46
C GLU A 197 5.30 -15.96 1.88
N GLY A 198 4.04 -15.86 2.28
CA GLY A 198 2.94 -16.62 1.66
C GLY A 198 2.79 -16.28 0.18
N LEU A 199 2.85 -14.99 -0.15
CA LEU A 199 2.81 -14.49 -1.53
C LEU A 199 4.03 -15.00 -2.33
N ARG A 200 5.24 -14.93 -1.76
CA ARG A 200 6.46 -15.47 -2.36
C ARG A 200 6.27 -16.94 -2.75
N LYS A 201 5.84 -17.77 -1.79
CA LYS A 201 5.60 -19.22 -2.00
C LYS A 201 4.55 -19.45 -3.08
N ARG A 202 3.48 -18.65 -3.11
CA ARG A 202 2.44 -18.75 -4.14
C ARG A 202 3.01 -18.45 -5.53
N ILE A 203 3.78 -17.39 -5.69
CA ILE A 203 4.42 -17.03 -6.97
C ILE A 203 5.40 -18.11 -7.40
N ILE A 204 6.27 -18.59 -6.50
CA ILE A 204 7.21 -19.69 -6.74
C ILE A 204 6.47 -20.93 -7.29
N ASN A 205 5.36 -21.32 -6.65
CA ASN A 205 4.57 -22.47 -7.10
C ASN A 205 3.92 -22.24 -8.47
N LEU A 206 3.45 -21.02 -8.75
CA LEU A 206 2.92 -20.68 -10.07
C LEU A 206 4.01 -20.82 -11.13
N VAL A 207 5.19 -20.26 -10.88
CA VAL A 207 6.34 -20.31 -11.80
C VAL A 207 6.82 -21.75 -12.04
N LYS A 208 6.90 -22.59 -11.00
CA LYS A 208 7.32 -24.00 -11.11
C LYS A 208 6.45 -24.83 -12.05
N ASN A 209 5.17 -24.50 -12.20
CA ASN A 209 4.26 -25.22 -13.11
C ASN A 209 4.52 -24.94 -14.61
N TYR A 210 5.38 -23.97 -14.93
CA TYR A 210 5.75 -23.60 -16.30
C TYR A 210 7.20 -23.96 -16.64
N LEU A 211 7.89 -24.69 -15.76
CA LEU A 211 9.26 -25.22 -15.95
C LEU A 211 9.22 -26.73 -16.13
#